data_AF-F2ATT6-F1
#
_entry.id   AF-F2ATT6-F1
#
_cell.length_a   1.000
_cell.length_b   1.000
_cell.length_c   1.000
_cell.angle_alpha   90.00
_cell.angle_beta   90.00
_cell.angle_gamma   90.00
#
_symmetry.space_group_name_H-M   'P 1'
#
loop_
_entity.id
_entity.type
_entity.pdbx_description
1 polymer ?
#
loop_
_entity_poly.entity_id
_entity_poly.type
_entity_poly.pdbx_seq_one_letter_code
_entity_poly.pdbx_strand_id
1 'polypeptide(L)' 'MQFIELTGKSLLDVINEGEIDMGQLHEAGVNGDSILRINKFGEIELRDRHEWVLVGGLLGNFEDRLRRITQLDWL' A
#
# COMPACT_ATOMS: atom_id res chain seq x y z
N MET A 1 5.75 11.17 -9.82
CA MET A 1 5.91 9.71 -9.84
C MET A 1 4.54 9.09 -10.00
N GLN A 2 4.45 7.94 -10.66
CA GLN A 2 3.17 7.24 -10.81
C GLN A 2 2.83 6.43 -9.57
N PHE A 3 1.55 6.39 -9.20
CA PHE A 3 1.07 5.65 -8.03
C PHE A 3 -0.36 5.13 -8.21
N ILE A 4 -0.73 4.15 -7.41
CA ILE A 4 -2.12 3.70 -7.22
C ILE A 4 -2.52 4.06 -5.80
N GLU A 5 -3.61 4.83 -5.66
CA GLU A 5 -4.20 5.18 -4.36
C GLU A 5 -5.25 4.13 -3.96
N LEU A 6 -5.20 3.67 -2.71
CA LEU A 6 -6.10 2.65 -2.19
C LEU A 6 -6.32 2.79 -0.67
N THR A 7 -7.28 2.06 -0.14
CA THR A 7 -7.55 2.03 1.30
C THR A 7 -6.69 0.99 2.01
N GLY A 8 -6.43 1.18 3.31
CA GLY A 8 -5.76 0.17 4.13
C GLY A 8 -6.46 -1.18 4.06
N LYS A 9 -7.80 -1.23 3.98
CA LYS A 9 -8.54 -2.48 3.75
C LYS A 9 -8.13 -3.16 2.45
N SER A 10 -8.06 -2.43 1.34
CA SER A 10 -7.62 -2.97 0.05
C SER A 10 -6.15 -3.40 0.06
N LEU A 11 -5.30 -2.74 0.86
CA LEU A 11 -3.91 -3.16 1.04
C LEU A 11 -3.83 -4.56 1.66
N LEU A 12 -4.68 -4.87 2.65
CA LEU A 12 -4.72 -6.19 3.28
C LEU A 12 -4.99 -7.31 2.25
N ASP A 13 -5.84 -7.05 1.26
CA ASP A 13 -6.14 -8.01 0.20
C ASP A 13 -4.97 -8.17 -0.80
N VAL A 14 -4.12 -7.15 -0.93
CA VAL A 14 -2.96 -7.14 -1.85
C VAL A 14 -1.73 -7.78 -1.22
N ILE A 15 -1.51 -7.65 0.08
CA ILE A 15 -0.30 -8.18 0.74
C ILE A 15 -0.35 -9.71 0.80
N ASN A 16 0.72 -10.39 0.39
CA ASN A 16 0.87 -11.81 0.65
C ASN A 16 1.35 -12.07 2.08
N GLU A 17 0.96 -13.21 2.66
CA GLU A 17 1.46 -13.63 3.97
C GLU A 17 3.01 -13.66 4.00
N GLY A 18 3.60 -12.94 4.97
CA GLY A 18 5.04 -12.87 5.17
C GLY A 18 5.78 -11.82 4.31
N GLU A 19 5.08 -11.09 3.43
CA GLU A 19 5.67 -10.02 2.64
C GLU A 19 5.90 -8.74 3.44
N ILE A 20 4.95 -8.43 4.35
CA ILE A 20 5.01 -7.28 5.25
C ILE A 20 4.55 -7.71 6.65
N ASP A 21 5.21 -7.15 7.67
CA ASP A 21 4.75 -7.26 9.05
C ASP A 21 3.55 -6.33 9.29
N MET A 22 2.38 -6.92 9.47
CA MET A 22 1.13 -6.21 9.74
C MET A 22 1.16 -5.45 11.06
N GLY A 23 1.95 -5.93 12.04
CA GLY A 23 2.20 -5.23 13.29
C GLY A 23 2.91 -3.90 13.05
N GLN A 24 3.95 -3.89 12.20
CA GLN A 24 4.69 -2.67 11.84
C GLN A 24 3.83 -1.68 11.07
N LEU A 25 2.98 -2.14 10.13
CA LEU A 25 2.03 -1.27 9.45
C LEU A 25 1.03 -0.64 10.43
N HIS A 26 0.54 -1.43 11.39
CA HIS A 26 -0.38 -0.93 12.40
C HIS A 26 0.28 0.09 13.33
N GLU A 27 1.52 -0.17 13.79
CA GLU A 27 2.32 0.77 14.56
C GLU A 27 2.60 2.06 13.79
N ALA A 28 2.74 1.98 12.46
CA ALA A 28 2.87 3.12 11.56
C ALA A 28 1.54 3.87 11.32
N GLY A 29 0.43 3.42 11.91
CA GLY A 29 -0.88 4.07 11.83
C GLY A 29 -1.77 3.60 10.68
N VAL A 30 -1.39 2.54 9.97
CA VAL A 30 -2.23 1.94 8.92
C VAL A 30 -3.38 1.17 9.56
N ASN A 31 -4.59 1.53 9.16
CA ASN A 31 -5.84 0.87 9.53
C ASN A 31 -6.74 0.74 8.30
N GLY A 32 -7.90 0.09 8.43
CA GLY A 32 -8.80 -0.18 7.31
C GLY A 32 -9.26 1.08 6.54
N ASP A 33 -9.40 2.21 7.24
CA ASP A 33 -9.87 3.49 6.71
C ASP A 33 -8.73 4.41 6.25
N SER A 34 -7.47 4.01 6.45
CA SER A 34 -6.30 4.76 5.99
C SER A 34 -6.31 4.91 4.47
N ILE A 35 -5.94 6.09 3.98
CA ILE A 35 -5.64 6.31 2.56
C ILE A 35 -4.15 6.06 2.36
N LEU A 36 -3.83 5.20 1.41
CA LEU A 36 -2.48 4.79 1.07
C LEU A 36 -2.23 5.04 -0.41
N ARG A 37 -0.97 5.16 -0.79
CA ARG A 37 -0.57 5.03 -2.19
C ARG A 37 0.61 4.09 -2.32
N ILE A 38 0.66 3.40 -3.45
CA ILE A 38 1.76 2.51 -3.81
C ILE A 38 2.35 2.99 -5.11
N ASN A 39 3.67 3.17 -5.16
CA ASN A 39 4.35 3.60 -6.38
C ASN A 39 4.96 2.40 -7.15
N LYS A 40 5.56 2.67 -8.31
CA LYS A 40 6.17 1.66 -9.18
C LYS A 40 7.38 0.93 -8.58
N PHE A 41 7.91 1.40 -7.46
CA PHE A 41 8.99 0.74 -6.73
C PHE A 41 8.46 -0.17 -5.61
N GLY A 42 7.14 -0.22 -5.44
CA GLY A 42 6.49 -0.99 -4.37
C GLY A 42 6.42 -0.25 -3.05
N GLU A 43 6.91 0.99 -2.97
CA GLU A 43 6.87 1.78 -1.74
C GLU A 43 5.43 2.09 -1.36
N ILE A 44 5.07 1.85 -0.10
CA ILE A 44 3.77 2.12 0.48
C ILE A 44 3.87 3.39 1.30
N GLU A 45 3.05 4.38 0.95
CA GLU A 45 3.00 5.64 1.66
C GLU A 45 1.61 5.87 2.26
N LEU A 46 1.58 6.26 3.54
CA LEU A 46 0.38 6.61 4.27
C LEU A 46 0.07 8.09 4.14
N ARG A 47 -1.20 8.41 3.90
CA ARG A 47 -1.69 9.78 3.90
C ARG A 47 -1.76 10.30 5.33
N ASP A 48 -0.89 11.26 5.64
CA ASP A 48 -1.00 12.10 6.83
C ASP A 48 -1.66 13.45 6.47
N ARG A 49 -1.92 14.31 7.46
CA ARG A 49 -2.65 15.58 7.33
C ARG A 49 -2.10 16.48 6.22
N HIS A 50 -0.78 16.52 6.05
CA HIS A 50 -0.13 17.42 5.10
C HIS A 50 0.84 16.72 4.14
N GLU A 51 1.12 15.44 4.34
CA GLU A 51 2.18 14.74 3.61
C GLU A 51 1.87 13.25 3.38
N TRP A 52 2.79 12.59 2.70
CA TRP A 52 2.80 11.16 2.49
C TRP A 52 4.02 10.60 3.22
N VAL A 53 3.79 9.63 4.11
CA VAL A 53 4.83 9.05 4.95
C VAL A 53 5.11 7.64 4.48
N LEU A 54 6.37 7.32 4.17
CA LEU A 54 6.78 5.96 3.82
C LEU A 54 6.61 5.04 5.03
N VAL A 55 5.79 4.00 4.89
CA VAL A 55 5.48 3.04 5.97
C VAL A 55 5.87 1.61 5.66
N GLY A 56 6.25 1.30 4.40
CA GLY A 56 6.68 -0.03 4.02
C GLY A 56 6.92 -0.18 2.52
N GLY A 57 7.07 -1.42 2.07
CA GLY A 57 7.25 -1.73 0.67
C GLY A 57 6.78 -3.14 0.31
N LEU A 58 6.15 -3.29 -0.84
CA LEU A 58 5.80 -4.56 -1.45
C LEU A 58 7.00 -5.18 -2.18
N LEU A 59 7.04 -6.50 -2.22
CA LEU A 59 8.11 -7.29 -2.80
C LEU A 59 7.59 -8.22 -3.90
N GLY A 60 8.51 -8.67 -4.77
CA GLY A 60 8.19 -9.59 -5.86
C GLY A 60 7.27 -8.98 -6.92
N ASN A 61 6.40 -9.80 -7.53
CA ASN A 61 5.49 -9.35 -8.58
C ASN A 61 4.23 -8.67 -8.03
N PHE A 62 4.42 -7.58 -7.30
CA PHE A 62 3.34 -6.86 -6.65
C PHE A 62 2.46 -6.10 -7.66
N GLU A 63 3.02 -5.58 -8.76
CA GLU A 63 2.27 -4.77 -9.73
C GLU A 63 1.09 -5.54 -10.34
N ASP A 64 1.33 -6.76 -10.81
CA ASP A 64 0.27 -7.61 -11.38
C ASP A 64 -0.81 -7.95 -10.35
N ARG A 65 -0.40 -8.20 -9.10
CA ARG A 65 -1.32 -8.52 -7.98
C ARG A 65 -2.15 -7.31 -7.60
N LEU A 66 -1.51 -6.15 -7.44
CA LEU A 66 -2.13 -4.87 -7.11
C LEU A 66 -3.20 -4.51 -8.13
N ARG A 67 -2.88 -4.54 -9.42
CA ARG A 67 -3.85 -4.23 -10.49
C ARG A 67 -4.96 -5.28 -10.60
N ARG A 68 -4.66 -6.57 -10.45
CA ARG A 68 -5.67 -7.64 -10.48
C ARG A 68 -6.69 -7.51 -9.34
N ILE A 69 -6.24 -7.18 -8.14
CA ILE A 69 -7.10 -7.15 -6.94
C ILE A 69 -7.86 -5.84 -6.86
N THR A 70 -7.18 -4.71 -7.06
CA THR A 70 -7.79 -3.38 -6.91
C THR A 70 -8.56 -2.95 -8.16
N GLN A 71 -8.24 -3.51 -9.34
CA GLN A 71 -8.73 -3.05 -10.64
C GLN A 71 -8.41 -1.57 -10.91
N LEU A 72 -7.40 -1.02 -10.22
CA LEU A 72 -6.91 0.34 -10.40
C LEU A 72 -5.71 0.37 -11.34
N ASP A 73 -5.41 1.57 -11.87
CA ASP A 73 -4.25 1.81 -12.72
C ASP A 73 -3.45 3.01 -12.23
N TRP A 74 -2.22 3.11 -12.72
CA TRP A 74 -1.25 4.14 -12.36
C TRP A 74 -1.74 5.55 -12.72
N LEU A 75 -1.79 6.44 -11.73
CA LEU A 75 -2.05 7.88 -11.85
C LEU A 75 -0.76 8.67 -12.10
#